data_AF-A0AAV9RTL3-F1
#
_entry.id   AF-A0AAV9RTL3-F1
#
_cell.length_a   1.000
_cell.length_b   1.000
_cell.length_c   1.000
_cell.angle_alpha   90.00
_cell.angle_beta   90.00
_cell.angle_gamma   90.00
#
_symmetry.space_group_name_H-M   'P 1'
#
loop_
_entity.id
_entity.type
_entity.pdbx_description
1 polymer ?
#
loop_
_entity_poly.entity_id
_entity_poly.type
_entity_poly.pdbx_seq_one_letter_code
_entity_poly.pdbx_strand_id
1 'polypeptide(L)'
;MDVQCEEEKELLFVRFSHQGKIESKFVGIKSVEKADASHISQAICAIMDEVSDDWGRKLVALGTDGTLVMTRAKNGVVRLTGRI
;
A
#
# COMPACT_ATOMS: atom_id res chain seq x y z
N MET A 1 7.39 14.57 29.59
CA MET A 1 7.50 14.76 28.13
C MET A 1 7.11 13.43 27.52
N ASP A 2 5.82 13.28 27.23
CA ASP A 2 5.31 12.11 26.53
C ASP A 2 5.82 12.18 25.09
N VAL A 3 6.76 11.30 24.75
CA VAL A 3 7.12 11.06 23.36
C VAL A 3 5.87 10.44 22.75
N GLN A 4 5.08 11.22 22.00
CA GLN A 4 4.09 10.63 21.11
C GLN A 4 4.87 9.74 20.15
N CYS A 5 4.66 8.41 20.24
CA CYS A 5 5.10 7.51 19.19
C CYS A 5 4.50 8.03 17.89
N GLU A 6 5.35 8.30 16.90
CA GLU A 6 4.91 8.77 15.58
C GLU A 6 3.85 7.78 15.06
N GLU A 7 2.65 8.28 14.75
CA GLU A 7 1.63 7.46 14.09
C GLU A 7 2.18 7.02 12.73
N GLU A 8 2.26 5.70 12.53
CA GLU A 8 2.66 5.11 11.25
C GLU A 8 1.62 5.44 10.18
N LYS A 9 2.09 5.94 9.03
CA LYS A 9 1.22 6.38 7.93
C LYS A 9 1.72 5.84 6.61
N GLU A 10 0.79 5.28 5.85
CA GLU A 10 1.08 4.73 4.53
C GLU A 10 0.65 5.72 3.46
N LEU A 11 1.61 6.14 2.62
CA LEU A 11 1.37 7.01 1.47
C LEU A 11 1.32 6.17 0.20
N LEU A 12 0.25 6.29 -0.58
CA LEU A 12 0.05 5.48 -1.77
C LEU A 12 0.10 6.32 -3.04
N PHE A 13 0.85 5.79 -3.99
CA PHE A 13 0.87 6.25 -5.37
C PHE A 13 0.49 5.08 -6.28
N VAL A 14 -0.37 5.34 -7.26
CA VAL A 14 -0.65 4.40 -8.34
C VAL A 14 0.10 4.82 -9.59
N ARG A 15 0.68 3.85 -10.28
CA ARG A 15 1.34 4.03 -11.57
C ARG A 15 0.68 3.16 -12.61
N PHE A 16 0.17 3.75 -13.69
CA PHE A 16 -0.57 3.03 -14.72
C PHE A 16 -0.32 3.60 -16.11
N SER A 17 -0.65 2.81 -17.14
CA SER A 17 -0.61 3.26 -18.53
C SER A 17 -2.00 3.73 -18.94
N HIS A 18 -2.09 4.95 -19.48
CA HIS A 18 -3.31 5.49 -20.05
C HIS A 18 -2.96 6.16 -21.39
N GLN A 19 -3.64 5.74 -22.46
CA GLN A 19 -3.40 6.26 -23.82
C GLN A 19 -1.92 6.22 -24.25
N GLY A 20 -1.21 5.14 -23.89
CA GLY A 20 0.21 4.94 -24.24
C GLY A 20 1.19 5.77 -23.41
N LYS A 21 0.73 6.49 -22.37
CA LYS A 21 1.57 7.26 -21.46
C LYS A 21 1.53 6.65 -20.06
N ILE A 22 2.66 6.73 -19.36
CA ILE A 22 2.75 6.31 -17.97
C ILE A 22 2.40 7.50 -17.07
N GLU A 23 1.38 7.33 -16.23
CA GLU A 23 0.96 8.30 -15.23
C GLU A 23 1.26 7.79 -13.82
N SER A 24 1.63 8.71 -12.92
CA SER A 24 1.74 8.45 -11.49
C SER A 24 0.82 9.41 -10.75
N LYS A 25 -0.04 8.89 -9.86
CA LYS A 25 -0.99 9.70 -9.09
C LYS A 25 -0.90 9.36 -7.62
N PHE A 26 -0.84 10.38 -6.78
CA PHE A 26 -1.10 10.23 -5.35
C PHE A 26 -2.58 9.89 -5.17
N VAL A 27 -2.88 8.84 -4.41
CA VAL A 27 -4.25 8.36 -4.21
C VAL A 27 -4.72 8.41 -2.77
N GLY A 28 -3.80 8.54 -1.81
CA GLY A 28 -4.19 8.68 -0.43
C GLY A 28 -3.06 8.49 0.56
N ILE A 29 -3.37 8.87 1.80
CA ILE A 29 -2.57 8.60 2.98
C ILE A 29 -3.51 8.07 4.06
N LYS A 30 -3.07 7.07 4.81
CA LYS A 30 -3.87 6.51 5.91
C LYS A 30 -2.99 6.20 7.12
N SER A 31 -3.41 6.66 8.29
CA SER A 31 -2.82 6.25 9.56
C SER A 31 -3.11 4.78 9.81
N VAL A 32 -2.11 4.07 10.34
CA VAL A 32 -2.21 2.66 10.69
C VAL A 32 -2.05 2.54 12.20
N GLU A 33 -3.03 1.90 12.84
CA GLU A 33 -3.02 1.72 14.31
C GLU A 33 -1.80 0.90 14.78
N LYS A 34 -1.35 -0.05 13.94
CA LYS A 34 -0.21 -0.93 14.20
C LYS A 34 0.61 -1.11 12.94
N ALA A 35 1.93 -0.89 13.01
CA ALA A 35 2.87 -1.16 11.93
C ALA A 35 3.17 -2.67 11.77
N ASP A 36 2.13 -3.48 11.64
CA ASP A 36 2.24 -4.86 11.19
C ASP A 36 1.62 -5.03 9.80
N ALA A 37 2.02 -6.11 9.12
CA ALA A 37 1.65 -6.30 7.73
C ALA A 37 0.14 -6.44 7.50
N SER A 38 -0.61 -6.94 8.50
CA SER A 38 -2.06 -7.10 8.36
C SER A 38 -2.73 -5.73 8.32
N HIS A 39 -2.45 -4.88 9.30
CA HIS A 39 -3.08 -3.56 9.38
C HIS A 39 -2.62 -2.64 8.24
N ILE A 40 -1.33 -2.70 7.86
CA ILE A 40 -0.82 -1.96 6.70
C ILE A 40 -1.50 -2.42 5.41
N SER A 41 -1.59 -3.74 5.17
CA SER A 41 -2.24 -4.27 3.95
C SER A 41 -3.73 -3.90 3.89
N GLN A 42 -4.44 -3.92 5.02
CA GLN A 42 -5.83 -3.47 5.10
C GLN A 42 -5.98 -1.98 4.80
N ALA A 43 -5.08 -1.13 5.31
CA ALA A 43 -5.07 0.29 5.02
C ALA A 43 -4.85 0.56 3.52
N ILE A 44 -3.90 -0.15 2.89
CA ILE A 44 -3.62 -0.08 1.46
C ILE A 44 -4.84 -0.50 0.64
N CYS A 45 -5.43 -1.67 0.93
CA CYS A 45 -6.61 -2.16 0.22
C CYS A 45 -7.78 -1.18 0.33
N ALA A 46 -8.02 -0.61 1.52
CA ALA A 46 -9.09 0.36 1.71
C ALA A 46 -8.92 1.62 0.84
N ILE A 47 -7.71 2.17 0.70
CA ILE A 47 -7.46 3.28 -0.24
C ILE A 47 -7.71 2.83 -1.68
N MET A 48 -7.20 1.65 -2.07
CA MET A 48 -7.30 1.17 -3.44
C MET A 48 -8.73 0.81 -3.86
N ASP A 49 -9.56 0.36 -2.92
CA ASP A 49 -10.99 0.10 -3.13
C ASP A 49 -11.75 1.41 -3.45
N GLU A 50 -11.28 2.56 -2.96
CA GLU A 50 -11.82 3.88 -3.34
C GLU A 50 -11.32 4.35 -4.72
N VAL A 51 -10.21 3.80 -5.21
CA VAL A 51 -9.60 4.18 -6.50
C VAL A 51 -10.21 3.43 -7.68
N SER A 52 -10.46 2.12 -7.55
CA SER A 52 -10.96 1.28 -8.66
C SER A 52 -11.48 -0.07 -8.14
N ASP A 53 -12.74 -0.41 -8.40
CA ASP A 53 -13.38 -1.67 -7.94
C ASP A 53 -12.64 -2.96 -8.34
N ASP A 54 -11.84 -2.92 -9.40
CA ASP A 54 -11.12 -4.06 -9.97
C ASP A 54 -9.59 -3.95 -9.91
N TRP A 55 -9.05 -3.06 -9.07
CA TRP A 55 -7.61 -2.80 -8.97
C TRP A 55 -6.79 -4.08 -8.74
N GLY A 56 -7.28 -4.99 -7.91
CA GLY A 56 -6.59 -6.24 -7.58
C GLY A 56 -6.34 -7.14 -8.79
N ARG A 57 -7.20 -7.08 -9.81
CA ARG A 57 -7.02 -7.83 -11.08
C ARG A 57 -6.09 -7.13 -12.06
N LYS A 58 -5.89 -5.82 -11.88
CA LYS A 58 -5.03 -4.98 -12.73
C LYS A 58 -3.63 -4.77 -12.13
N LEU A 59 -3.43 -5.12 -10.88
CA LEU A 59 -2.15 -4.97 -10.18
C LEU A 59 -1.09 -5.88 -10.83
N VAL A 60 -0.04 -5.27 -11.35
CA VAL A 60 1.09 -5.98 -11.97
C VAL A 60 2.35 -5.98 -11.12
N ALA A 61 2.49 -4.99 -10.23
CA ALA A 61 3.65 -4.83 -9.35
C ALA A 61 3.30 -3.92 -8.17
N LEU A 62 3.99 -4.11 -7.05
CA LEU A 62 3.89 -3.27 -5.86
C LEU A 62 5.30 -2.94 -5.36
N GLY A 63 5.54 -1.65 -5.09
CA GLY A 63 6.81 -1.14 -4.56
C GLY A 63 6.64 -0.62 -3.14
N THR A 64 7.66 -0.81 -2.30
CA THR A 64 7.66 -0.39 -0.88
C THR A 64 9.06 0.15 -0.52
N ASP A 65 9.18 0.73 0.67
CA ASP A 65 10.45 1.22 1.23
C ASP A 65 11.48 0.11 1.56
N GLY A 66 11.07 -1.16 1.44
CA GLY A 66 11.96 -2.30 1.62
C GLY A 66 12.09 -2.78 3.06
N THR A 67 11.35 -2.21 4.02
CA THR A 67 11.39 -2.66 5.41
C THR A 67 10.93 -4.11 5.56
N LEU A 68 11.33 -4.76 6.66
CA LEU A 68 11.06 -6.18 6.86
C LEU A 68 9.55 -6.48 6.88
N VAL A 69 8.74 -5.62 7.50
CA VAL A 69 7.28 -5.78 7.55
C VAL A 69 6.66 -5.72 6.15
N MET A 70 7.25 -4.93 5.25
CA MET A 70 6.78 -4.79 3.87
C MET A 70 7.16 -5.99 3.00
N THR A 71 8.41 -6.47 3.13
CA THR A 71 9.03 -7.38 2.15
C THR A 71 9.08 -8.85 2.58
N ARG A 72 8.68 -9.19 3.82
CA ARG A 72 8.80 -10.57 4.33
C ARG A 72 8.10 -11.58 3.43
N ALA A 73 8.78 -12.69 3.13
CA ALA A 73 8.25 -13.76 2.28
C ALA A 73 6.94 -14.37 2.82
N LYS A 74 6.78 -14.43 4.14
CA LYS A 74 5.55 -14.84 4.82
C LYS A 74 4.99 -13.65 5.58
N ASN A 75 3.70 -13.39 5.38
CA ASN A 75 2.97 -12.31 6.04
C ASN A 75 3.63 -10.93 5.87
N GLY A 76 4.32 -10.68 4.77
CA GLY A 76 4.74 -9.33 4.39
C GLY A 76 3.63 -8.62 3.62
N VAL A 77 3.59 -7.28 3.69
CA VAL A 77 2.57 -6.47 3.03
C VAL A 77 2.49 -6.76 1.54
N VAL A 78 3.63 -6.83 0.85
CA VAL A 78 3.68 -7.14 -0.60
C VAL A 78 2.98 -8.46 -0.91
N ARG A 79 3.15 -9.48 -0.04
CA ARG A 79 2.53 -10.79 -0.21
C ARG A 79 1.04 -10.78 0.08
N LEU A 80 0.60 -9.99 1.06
CA LEU A 80 -0.80 -9.92 1.47
C LEU A 80 -1.64 -9.11 0.47
N THR A 81 -1.10 -8.01 -0.03
CA THR A 81 -1.77 -7.10 -0.98
C THR A 81 -1.61 -7.58 -2.42
N GLY A 82 -0.40 -7.99 -2.80
CA GLY A 82 -0.07 -8.41 -4.16
C GLY A 82 -0.31 -9.90 -4.38
N ARG A 83 -1.55 -10.38 -4.19
CA ARG A 83 -1.96 -11.76 -4.56
C ARG A 83 -1.99 -11.93 -6.10
N ILE A 84 -0.83 -11.73 -6.73
CA ILE A 84 -0.53 -12.00 -8.13
C ILE A 84 0.05 -13.41 -8.25
#